data_AF-A0A7X3CRD7-F1
#
_entry.id   AF-A0A7X3CRD7-F1
#
_cell.length_a   1.000
_cell.length_b   1.000
_cell.length_c   1.000
_cell.angle_alpha   90.00
_cell.angle_beta   90.00
_cell.angle_gamma   90.00
#
_symmetry.space_group_name_H-M   'P 1'
#
loop_
_entity.id
_entity.type
_entity.pdbx_description
1 polymer ?
#
loop_
_entity_poly.entity_id
_entity_poly.type
_entity_poly.pdbx_seq_one_letter_code
_entity_poly.pdbx_strand_id
1 'polypeptide(L)' 'MGVILCKHCAEIIGTFDSEKVTTYYSDCQEPDCLETRKNPNNQQ' A
#
# COMPACT_ATOMS: atom_id res chain seq x y z
N MET A 1 -10.75 -8.25 11.38
CA MET A 1 -10.32 -8.22 9.97
C MET A 1 -9.09 -7.34 9.85
N GLY A 2 -7.99 -7.87 9.33
CA GLY A 2 -6.77 -7.13 9.10
C GLY A 2 -6.58 -6.77 7.63
N VAL A 3 -6.07 -5.56 7.37
CA VAL A 3 -5.74 -5.09 6.02
C VAL A 3 -4.29 -4.62 5.97
N ILE A 4 -3.61 -4.89 4.87
CA ILE A 4 -2.25 -4.44 4.60
C ILE A 4 -2.35 -3.46 3.42
N LEU A 5 -1.99 -2.21 3.69
CA LEU A 5 -1.95 -1.14 2.71
C LEU A 5 -0.52 -0.86 2.27
N CYS A 6 -0.37 -0.44 1.02
CA CYS A 6 0.88 0.13 0.54
C CYS A 6 1.11 1.49 1.19
N LYS A 7 2.27 1.72 1.82
CA LYS A 7 2.58 3.00 2.48
C LYS A 7 2.76 4.19 1.53
N HIS A 8 2.74 3.95 0.21
CA HIS A 8 2.99 4.97 -0.82
C HIS A 8 1.76 5.30 -1.66
N CYS A 9 1.05 4.29 -2.21
CA CYS A 9 -0.16 4.51 -3.00
C CYS A 9 -1.47 4.20 -2.24
N ALA A 10 -1.38 3.78 -0.97
CA ALA A 10 -2.53 3.35 -0.15
C ALA A 10 -3.35 2.18 -0.73
N GLU A 11 -2.83 1.46 -1.73
CA GLU A 11 -3.49 0.27 -2.28
C GLU A 11 -3.53 -0.88 -1.27
N ILE A 12 -4.62 -1.65 -1.26
CA ILE A 12 -4.73 -2.89 -0.48
C ILE A 12 -3.92 -3.98 -1.15
N ILE A 13 -2.81 -4.36 -0.53
CA ILE A 13 -1.95 -5.46 -1.01
C ILE A 13 -2.22 -6.80 -0.33
N GLY A 14 -3.04 -6.81 0.72
CA GLY A 14 -3.44 -8.04 1.37
C GLY A 14 -4.49 -7.82 2.45
N THR A 15 -5.24 -8.87 2.72
CA THR A 15 -6.19 -8.93 3.83
C THR A 15 -5.99 -10.25 4.56
N PHE A 16 -6.16 -10.24 5.87
CA PHE A 16 -6.08 -11.44 6.69
C PHE A 16 -7.18 -11.45 7.75
N ASP A 17 -7.58 -12.64 8.18
CA ASP A 17 -8.53 -12.76 9.27
C ASP A 17 -7.86 -12.39 10.59
N SER A 18 -8.55 -11.60 11.40
CA SER A 18 -8.03 -11.11 12.68
C SER A 18 -9.20 -10.76 13.59
N GLU A 19 -9.07 -11.05 14.87
CA GLU A 19 -10.09 -10.74 15.88
C GLU A 19 -10.36 -9.25 16.03
N LYS A 20 -9.39 -8.39 15.67
CA LYS A 20 -9.53 -6.93 15.71
C LYS A 20 -9.39 -6.32 14.31
N VAL A 21 -9.92 -5.12 14.14
CA VAL A 21 -9.70 -4.33 12.93
C VAL A 21 -8.33 -3.67 13.04
N THR A 22 -7.39 -4.09 12.19
CA THR A 22 -6.01 -3.60 12.24
C THR A 22 -5.52 -3.28 10.83
N THR A 23 -4.91 -2.11 10.67
CA THR A 23 -4.29 -1.67 9.42
C THR A 23 -2.78 -1.74 9.54
N TYR A 24 -2.14 -2.50 8.65
CA TYR A 24 -0.69 -2.58 8.51
C TYR A 24 -0.25 -1.85 7.25
N TYR A 25 0.97 -1.31 7.26
CA TYR A 25 1.54 -0.60 6.12
C TYR A 25 2.82 -1.29 5.65
N SER A 26 2.94 -1.56 4.35
CA SER A 26 4.10 -2.22 3.72
C SER A 26 4.45 -1.61 2.36
N ASP A 27 5.51 -2.09 1.73
CA ASP A 27 5.92 -1.71 0.38
C ASP A 27 5.27 -2.64 -0.66
N CYS A 28 4.40 -2.10 -1.51
CA CYS A 28 3.87 -2.80 -2.67
C CYS A 28 4.88 -2.83 -3.83
N GLN A 29 4.78 -3.85 -4.69
CA GLN A 29 5.58 -4.00 -5.93
C GLN A 29 4.79 -3.58 -7.18
N GLU A 30 3.71 -2.82 -6.98
CA GLU A 30 2.81 -2.41 -8.04
C GLU A 30 3.54 -1.41 -8.96
N PRO A 31 3.61 -1.67 -10.29
CA PRO A 31 4.46 -0.90 -11.21
C PRO A 31 4.18 0.61 -11.16
N ASP A 32 2.90 1.00 -11.18
CA ASP A 32 2.48 2.40 -11.16
C ASP A 32 2.93 3.11 -9.87
N CYS A 33 2.78 2.43 -8.73
CA CYS A 33 3.30 2.89 -7.46
C CYS A 33 4.83 3.00 -7.46
N LEU A 34 5.54 2.02 -8.02
CA LEU A 34 7.01 2.04 -8.09
C LEU A 34 7.53 3.16 -9.00
N GLU A 35 6.85 3.43 -10.12
CA GLU A 35 7.19 4.55 -11.01
C GLU A 35 6.98 5.89 -10.31
N THR A 36 5.86 6.06 -9.61
CA THR A 36 5.58 7.24 -8.78
C THR A 36 6.63 7.45 -7.69
N ARG A 37 7.10 6.37 -7.03
CA ARG A 37 8.17 6.44 -6.03
C ARG A 37 9.53 6.82 -6.62
N LYS A 38 9.83 6.33 -7.82
CA LYS A 38 11.09 6.64 -8.53
C LYS A 38 11.08 8.07 -9.03
N ASN A 39 9.91 8.63 -9.33
CA ASN A 39 9.76 9.99 -9.80
C ASN A 39 8.69 10.76 -9.00
N PRO A 40 9.01 11.22 -7.78
CA PRO A 40 8.06 11.97 -6.94
C PRO A 40 7.62 13.31 -7.54
N ASN A 41 8.11 13.69 -8.72
CA ASN A 41 7.72 14.89 -9.45
C ASN A 41 6.48 14.72 -10.34
N ASN A 42 5.82 13.56 -10.37
CA ASN A 42 4.61 13.34 -11.18
C ASN A 42 3.31 13.44 -10.34
N GLN A 43 3.26 14.39 -9.41
CA GLN A 43 2.01 14.90 -8.85
C GLN A 43 1.78 16.29 -9.45
N GLN A 44 1.13 16.36 -10.61
CA GLN A 44 0.77 17.60 -11.28
C GLN A 44 -0.72 17.62 -11.63
#